data_AF-A0A661QB20-F1
#
_entry.id   AF-A0A661QB20-F1
#
_cell.length_a   1.000
_cell.length_b   1.000
_cell.length_c   1.000
_cell.angle_alpha   90.00
_cell.angle_beta   90.00
_cell.angle_gamma   90.00
#
_symmetry.space_group_name_H-M   'P 1'
#
loop_
_entity.id
_entity.type
_entity.pdbx_description
1 polymer ?
#
loop_
_entity_poly.entity_id
_entity_poly.type
_entity_poly.pdbx_seq_one_letter_code
_entity_poly.pdbx_strand_id
1 'polypeptide(L)'
;MPQSHKKTIRDIMECRNGSFGTMVYECSNCRNLHFIHCCCGNRHCPNCQQSKADQWLNQQMEKLLPTHYFLLTITFPQGLRELVRSHQRKSYGTLFSCINEALKKLAKDTRFIGSDRIGYLAALHTWGSMLQYHPHLHLIIPGGALSDHNDQWLSSRQDLFVHTKPLEIIFKAKFKNAMKKAGLLDQIDPAVWKQKWVIDSQSVGQGQNSLRYLARYVFRVAISNNRIKSIENDVIKFSYKDREKKKWKIMALDAMEFIRRFLQHVLPKGFMKIRHYGFLNPNCALSIEKIRKLISFIHDIIALFTEIPEPAIPGIKCSHCGHNLKFILFVKPEPRGKPR
;
A
#
# COMPACT_ATOMS: atom_id res chain seq x y z
N MET A 1 -14.53 11.17 18.71
CA MET A 1 -14.07 10.82 17.34
C MET A 1 -12.85 11.66 16.97
N PRO A 2 -11.74 11.06 16.50
CA PRO A 2 -10.52 11.79 16.10
C PRO A 2 -10.75 12.82 14.98
N GLN A 3 -9.96 13.89 14.97
CA GLN A 3 -10.13 14.97 13.98
C GLN A 3 -9.77 14.54 12.55
N SER A 4 -8.85 13.58 12.39
CA SER A 4 -8.56 12.94 11.10
C SER A 4 -9.77 12.19 10.53
N HIS A 5 -10.59 11.57 11.39
CA HIS A 5 -11.80 10.89 10.98
C HIS A 5 -12.85 11.90 10.53
N LYS A 6 -13.12 12.96 11.33
CA LYS A 6 -14.07 14.01 10.96
C LYS A 6 -13.71 14.66 9.62
N LYS A 7 -12.43 14.99 9.42
CA LYS A 7 -11.92 15.51 8.15
C LYS A 7 -12.17 14.52 7.00
N THR A 8 -11.87 13.24 7.21
CA THR A 8 -12.05 12.22 6.16
C THR A 8 -13.52 12.04 5.77
N ILE A 9 -14.44 12.00 6.75
CA ILE A 9 -15.88 11.93 6.49
C ILE A 9 -16.31 13.11 5.63
N ARG A 10 -15.96 14.33 6.07
CA ARG A 10 -16.30 15.57 5.35
C ARG A 10 -15.75 15.57 3.94
N ASP A 11 -14.46 15.26 3.77
CA ASP A 11 -13.83 15.24 2.46
C ASP A 11 -14.52 14.25 1.50
N ILE A 12 -14.96 13.09 2.01
CA ILE A 12 -15.65 12.07 1.21
C ILE A 12 -17.06 12.54 0.82
N MET A 13 -17.83 13.09 1.77
CA MET A 13 -19.18 13.62 1.52
C MET A 13 -19.18 14.76 0.50
N GLU A 14 -18.16 15.62 0.55
CA GLU A 14 -17.99 16.77 -0.35
C GLU A 14 -17.25 16.43 -1.66
N CYS A 15 -16.91 15.16 -1.90
CA CYS A 15 -16.11 14.78 -3.05
C CYS A 15 -16.94 14.89 -4.33
N ARG A 16 -16.42 15.62 -5.36
CA ARG A 16 -17.05 15.78 -6.69
C ARG A 16 -18.38 16.57 -6.70
N ASN A 17 -18.68 17.37 -5.68
CA ASN A 17 -19.89 18.21 -5.64
C ASN A 17 -19.62 19.72 -5.81
N GLY A 18 -18.37 20.11 -6.11
CA GLY A 18 -17.94 21.51 -6.28
C GLY A 18 -17.20 22.11 -5.07
N SER A 19 -17.26 21.51 -3.88
CA SER A 19 -16.57 22.02 -2.68
C SER A 19 -15.04 22.03 -2.77
N PHE A 20 -14.45 21.37 -3.76
CA PHE A 20 -13.00 21.34 -4.02
C PHE A 20 -12.59 22.12 -5.29
N GLY A 21 -13.50 22.92 -5.83
CA GLY A 21 -13.34 23.66 -7.06
C GLY A 21 -13.93 22.92 -8.26
N THR A 22 -14.00 23.63 -9.38
CA THR A 22 -14.60 23.14 -10.62
C THR A 22 -13.71 23.51 -11.79
N MET A 23 -13.37 22.53 -12.62
CA MET A 23 -12.69 22.76 -13.89
C MET A 23 -13.75 23.01 -14.96
N VAL A 24 -13.61 24.11 -15.70
CA VAL A 24 -14.50 24.48 -16.78
C VAL A 24 -13.79 24.21 -18.09
N TYR A 25 -14.46 23.45 -18.95
CA TYR A 25 -14.01 23.15 -20.30
C TYR A 25 -15.02 23.62 -21.32
N GLU A 26 -14.57 23.91 -22.53
CA GLU A 26 -15.40 24.23 -23.68
C GLU A 26 -15.15 23.19 -24.78
N CYS A 27 -16.21 22.71 -25.42
CA CYS A 27 -16.07 21.84 -26.59
C CYS A 27 -15.49 22.62 -27.78
N SER A 28 -14.47 22.04 -28.42
CA SER A 28 -13.85 22.66 -29.60
C SER A 28 -14.78 22.75 -30.82
N ASN A 29 -15.85 21.95 -30.86
CA ASN A 29 -16.82 21.92 -31.97
C ASN A 29 -18.12 22.64 -31.59
N CYS A 30 -18.90 22.09 -30.66
CA CYS A 30 -20.24 22.61 -30.35
C CYS A 30 -20.26 23.77 -29.35
N ARG A 31 -19.09 24.22 -28.86
CA ARG A 31 -18.92 25.33 -27.89
C ARG A 31 -19.63 25.14 -26.54
N ASN A 32 -20.25 23.99 -26.29
CA ASN A 32 -20.86 23.68 -24.99
C ASN A 32 -19.83 23.69 -23.86
N LEU A 33 -20.23 24.28 -22.73
CA LEU A 33 -19.44 24.29 -21.50
C LEU A 33 -19.67 23.01 -20.69
N HIS A 34 -18.58 22.46 -20.17
CA HIS A 34 -18.59 21.30 -19.28
C HIS A 34 -17.95 21.66 -17.95
N PHE A 35 -18.70 21.46 -16.87
CA PHE A 35 -18.29 21.75 -15.50
C PHE A 35 -17.91 20.43 -14.82
N ILE A 36 -16.62 20.23 -14.56
CA ILE A 36 -16.11 19.03 -13.92
C ILE A 36 -15.70 19.36 -12.49
N HIS A 37 -16.52 18.95 -11.52
CA HIS A 37 -16.22 19.14 -10.11
C HIS A 37 -14.98 18.34 -9.69
N CYS A 38 -14.08 19.02 -8.97
CA CYS A 38 -12.84 18.43 -8.51
C CYS A 38 -13.08 17.40 -7.39
N CYS A 39 -12.20 16.41 -7.35
CA CYS A 39 -12.20 15.40 -6.31
C CYS A 39 -11.56 15.94 -5.01
N CYS A 40 -11.88 15.34 -3.86
CA CYS A 40 -11.34 15.80 -2.58
C CYS A 40 -9.83 15.54 -2.39
N GLY A 41 -9.24 14.66 -3.21
CA GLY A 41 -7.84 14.26 -3.10
C GLY A 41 -7.48 13.47 -1.84
N ASN A 42 -8.42 13.26 -0.90
CA ASN A 42 -8.17 12.50 0.32
C ASN A 42 -7.80 11.06 -0.05
N ARG A 43 -6.67 10.59 0.50
CA ARG A 43 -6.12 9.24 0.28
C ARG A 43 -7.04 8.09 0.70
N HIS A 44 -8.06 8.39 1.50
CA HIS A 44 -9.06 7.45 1.98
C HIS A 44 -10.36 7.49 1.18
N CYS A 45 -10.53 8.45 0.27
CA CYS A 45 -11.71 8.52 -0.58
C CYS A 45 -11.68 7.42 -1.65
N PRO A 46 -12.71 6.56 -1.74
CA PRO A 46 -12.74 5.47 -2.72
C PRO A 46 -12.80 5.96 -4.17
N ASN A 47 -13.26 7.20 -4.41
CA ASN A 47 -13.43 7.76 -5.75
C ASN A 47 -12.18 8.46 -6.31
N CYS A 48 -11.21 8.83 -5.47
CA CYS A 48 -10.12 9.73 -5.88
C CYS A 48 -8.83 9.03 -6.32
N GLN A 49 -8.59 7.79 -5.88
CA GLN A 49 -7.24 7.25 -5.83
C GLN A 49 -6.86 6.34 -7.01
N GLN A 50 -7.79 6.08 -7.93
CA GLN A 50 -7.56 5.11 -9.02
C GLN A 50 -6.43 5.56 -9.96
N SER A 51 -6.48 6.78 -10.49
CA SER A 51 -5.43 7.30 -11.39
C SER A 51 -4.05 7.33 -10.74
N LYS A 52 -3.99 7.72 -9.46
CA LYS A 52 -2.75 7.68 -8.66
C LYS A 52 -2.23 6.25 -8.48
N ALA A 53 -3.12 5.28 -8.33
CA ALA A 53 -2.76 3.87 -8.22
C ALA A 53 -2.13 3.34 -9.51
N ASP A 54 -2.71 3.70 -10.65
CA ASP A 54 -2.26 3.26 -11.96
C ASP A 54 -0.90 3.90 -12.31
N GLN A 55 -0.75 5.21 -12.09
CA GLN A 55 0.53 5.91 -12.25
C GLN A 55 1.62 5.30 -11.34
N TRP A 56 1.31 5.08 -10.06
CA TRP A 56 2.26 4.48 -9.14
C TRP A 56 2.65 3.05 -9.55
N LEU A 57 1.69 2.25 -10.03
CA LEU A 57 1.93 0.90 -10.51
C LEU A 57 2.89 0.91 -11.70
N ASN A 58 2.65 1.77 -12.70
CA ASN A 58 3.53 1.88 -13.86
C ASN A 58 4.96 2.24 -13.44
N GLN A 59 5.12 3.23 -12.58
CA GLN A 59 6.43 3.60 -12.01
C GLN A 59 7.10 2.46 -11.24
N GLN A 60 6.34 1.55 -10.61
CA GLN A 60 6.93 0.38 -9.95
C GLN A 60 7.28 -0.72 -10.96
N MET A 61 6.48 -0.89 -12.01
CA MET A 61 6.76 -1.84 -13.09
C MET A 61 8.05 -1.46 -13.83
N GLU A 62 8.26 -0.17 -14.11
CA GLU A 62 9.50 0.37 -14.68
C GLU A 62 10.73 0.17 -13.78
N LYS A 63 10.55 -0.13 -12.48
CA LYS A 63 11.63 -0.38 -11.52
C LYS A 63 11.84 -1.87 -11.23
N LEU A 64 11.13 -2.75 -11.92
CA LEU A 64 11.34 -4.18 -11.79
C LEU A 64 12.75 -4.56 -12.26
N LEU A 65 13.33 -5.47 -11.52
CA LEU A 65 14.64 -6.06 -11.76
C LEU A 65 14.43 -7.43 -12.43
N PRO A 66 15.33 -7.87 -13.33
CA PRO A 66 15.21 -9.15 -14.04
C PRO A 66 15.60 -10.32 -13.13
N THR A 67 14.85 -10.53 -12.05
CA THR A 67 15.08 -11.58 -11.05
C THR A 67 13.75 -12.13 -10.54
N HIS A 68 13.79 -13.25 -9.80
CA HIS A 68 12.63 -13.75 -9.07
C HIS A 68 12.31 -12.86 -7.87
N TYR A 69 11.08 -12.91 -7.37
CA TYR A 69 10.58 -12.05 -6.32
C TYR A 69 9.88 -12.86 -5.23
N PHE A 70 9.81 -12.25 -4.05
CA PHE A 70 9.08 -12.75 -2.90
C PHE A 70 8.02 -11.76 -2.44
N LEU A 71 6.84 -12.28 -2.06
CA LEU A 71 5.83 -11.56 -1.31
C LEU A 71 5.90 -12.02 0.15
N LEU A 72 6.38 -11.15 1.02
CA LEU A 72 6.47 -11.40 2.45
C LEU A 72 5.39 -10.61 3.19
N THR A 73 4.56 -11.29 3.98
CA THR A 73 3.47 -10.69 4.75
C THR A 73 3.69 -10.89 6.24
N ILE A 74 3.61 -9.81 7.02
CA ILE A 74 3.70 -9.85 8.49
C ILE A 74 2.44 -9.27 9.07
N THR A 75 1.81 -10.02 9.97
CA THR A 75 0.53 -9.63 10.56
C THR A 75 0.67 -9.48 12.07
N PHE A 76 0.16 -8.39 12.63
CA PHE A 76 0.09 -8.28 14.08
C PHE A 76 -0.90 -9.29 14.67
N PRO A 77 -0.52 -10.00 15.74
CA PRO A 77 -1.44 -10.86 16.46
C PRO A 77 -2.58 -10.05 17.08
N GLN A 78 -3.69 -10.73 17.36
CA GLN A 78 -4.91 -10.09 17.85
C GLN A 78 -4.68 -9.26 19.12
N GLY A 79 -3.94 -9.79 20.10
CA GLY A 79 -3.67 -9.09 21.36
C GLY A 79 -2.84 -7.79 21.23
N LEU A 80 -2.21 -7.52 20.08
CA LEU A 80 -1.56 -6.22 19.84
C LEU A 80 -2.46 -5.19 19.18
N ARG A 81 -3.58 -5.60 18.60
CA ARG A 81 -4.36 -4.73 17.71
C ARG A 81 -4.92 -3.52 18.43
N GLU A 82 -5.32 -3.66 19.69
CA GLU A 82 -5.83 -2.53 20.48
C GLU A 82 -4.73 -1.50 20.73
N LEU A 83 -3.58 -1.92 21.25
CA LEU A 83 -2.42 -1.05 21.45
C LEU A 83 -1.99 -0.36 20.15
N VAL A 84 -1.89 -1.12 19.06
CA VAL A 84 -1.50 -0.60 17.73
C VAL A 84 -2.52 0.42 17.23
N ARG A 85 -3.81 0.21 17.50
CA ARG A 85 -4.89 1.15 17.15
C ARG A 85 -4.81 2.44 17.96
N SER A 86 -4.43 2.37 19.24
CA SER A 86 -4.25 3.55 20.10
C SER A 86 -2.95 4.32 19.80
N HIS A 87 -1.90 3.61 19.37
CA HIS A 87 -0.56 4.17 19.14
C HIS A 87 -0.08 4.09 17.68
N GLN A 88 -1.01 4.26 16.73
CA GLN A 88 -0.80 4.01 15.29
C GLN A 88 0.53 4.50 14.73
N ARG A 89 0.87 5.78 14.91
CA ARG A 89 2.11 6.35 14.34
C ARG A 89 3.34 5.63 14.85
N LYS A 90 3.42 5.40 16.17
CA LYS A 90 4.56 4.74 16.81
C LYS A 90 4.59 3.26 16.43
N SER A 91 3.50 2.53 16.61
CA SER A 91 3.43 1.09 16.36
C SER A 91 3.66 0.73 14.89
N TYR A 92 3.06 1.46 13.94
CA TYR A 92 3.34 1.23 12.53
C TYR A 92 4.77 1.63 12.16
N GLY A 93 5.30 2.73 12.71
CA GLY A 93 6.69 3.13 12.51
C GLY A 93 7.67 2.04 12.97
N THR A 94 7.42 1.47 14.16
CA THR A 94 8.18 0.36 14.72
C THR A 94 8.03 -0.92 13.91
N LEU A 95 6.83 -1.23 13.38
CA LEU A 95 6.63 -2.37 12.49
C LEU A 95 7.61 -2.31 11.31
N PHE A 96 7.67 -1.16 10.63
CA PHE A 96 8.56 -0.91 9.50
C PHE A 96 10.05 -0.97 9.87
N SER A 97 10.46 -0.38 11.00
CA SER A 97 11.88 -0.37 11.39
C SER A 97 12.35 -1.75 11.84
N CYS A 98 11.56 -2.44 12.68
CA CYS A 98 11.93 -3.75 13.21
C CYS A 98 12.00 -4.80 12.13
N ILE A 99 11.11 -4.80 11.13
CA ILE A 99 11.22 -5.75 10.03
C ILE A 99 12.45 -5.48 9.17
N ASN A 100 12.77 -4.22 8.89
CA ASN A 100 13.94 -3.87 8.10
C ASN A 100 15.22 -4.39 8.77
N GLU A 101 15.37 -4.14 10.07
CA GLU A 101 16.53 -4.66 10.82
C GLU A 101 16.54 -6.19 10.91
N ALA A 102 15.38 -6.84 11.03
CA ALA A 102 15.30 -8.29 11.12
C ALA A 102 15.66 -8.98 9.79
N LEU A 103 15.15 -8.44 8.67
CA LEU A 103 15.48 -8.93 7.33
C LEU A 103 16.95 -8.72 7.00
N LYS A 104 17.50 -7.53 7.26
CA LYS A 104 18.94 -7.27 7.06
C LYS A 104 19.81 -8.24 7.83
N LYS A 105 19.48 -8.49 9.10
CA LYS A 105 20.23 -9.44 9.94
C LYS A 105 20.24 -10.85 9.37
N LEU A 106 19.10 -11.33 8.85
CA LEU A 106 19.03 -12.67 8.25
C LEU A 106 19.65 -12.71 6.85
N ALA A 107 19.43 -11.70 6.02
CA ALA A 107 19.98 -11.65 4.68
C ALA A 107 21.52 -11.70 4.67
N LYS A 108 22.16 -11.10 5.68
CA LYS A 108 23.62 -11.13 5.87
C LYS A 108 24.19 -12.54 6.10
N ASP A 109 23.39 -13.46 6.61
CA ASP A 109 23.83 -14.83 6.84
C ASP A 109 24.09 -15.52 5.49
N THR A 110 25.27 -16.13 5.34
CA THR A 110 25.71 -16.79 4.11
C THR A 110 24.87 -18.02 3.78
N ARG A 111 24.13 -18.58 4.75
CA ARG A 111 23.14 -19.64 4.51
C ARG A 111 21.92 -19.16 3.72
N PHE A 112 21.70 -17.84 3.64
CA PHE A 112 20.63 -17.23 2.87
C PHE A 112 21.18 -16.47 1.66
N ILE A 113 21.63 -15.23 1.83
CA ILE A 113 22.12 -14.38 0.72
C ILE A 113 23.58 -13.97 0.91
N GLY A 114 24.03 -13.78 2.15
CA GLY A 114 25.40 -13.36 2.45
C GLY A 114 25.63 -11.83 2.42
N SER A 115 24.58 -11.01 2.27
CA SER A 115 24.69 -9.55 2.44
C SER A 115 23.40 -8.92 2.97
N ASP A 116 23.54 -7.83 3.73
CA ASP A 116 22.41 -7.04 4.25
C ASP A 116 21.95 -5.92 3.29
N ARG A 117 22.59 -5.79 2.13
CA ARG A 117 22.29 -4.78 1.11
C ARG A 117 21.12 -5.21 0.22
N ILE A 118 20.03 -5.56 0.87
CA ILE A 118 18.75 -5.91 0.25
C ILE A 118 17.94 -4.64 -0.04
N GLY A 119 17.10 -4.67 -1.07
CA GLY A 119 16.18 -3.59 -1.42
C GLY A 119 14.79 -4.13 -1.65
N TYR A 120 13.77 -3.45 -1.14
CA TYR A 120 12.38 -3.94 -1.26
C TYR A 120 11.37 -2.81 -1.08
N LEU A 121 10.16 -3.07 -1.55
CA LEU A 121 8.99 -2.21 -1.35
C LEU A 121 8.18 -2.76 -0.18
N ALA A 122 7.77 -1.92 0.75
CA ALA A 122 6.93 -2.30 1.89
C ALA A 122 5.66 -1.44 1.97
N ALA A 123 4.49 -2.05 2.14
CA ALA A 123 3.21 -1.36 2.18
C ALA A 123 2.35 -1.82 3.36
N LEU A 124 1.94 -0.88 4.20
CA LEU A 124 1.09 -1.11 5.36
C LEU A 124 -0.38 -1.22 4.94
N HIS A 125 -1.06 -2.27 5.37
CA HIS A 125 -2.52 -2.40 5.33
C HIS A 125 -3.07 -2.57 6.74
N THR A 126 -4.32 -2.15 6.97
CA THR A 126 -4.93 -2.13 8.31
C THR A 126 -6.27 -2.85 8.41
N TRP A 127 -6.70 -3.54 7.36
CA TRP A 127 -8.01 -4.18 7.29
C TRP A 127 -7.95 -5.62 6.79
N GLY A 128 -8.92 -6.43 7.24
CA GLY A 128 -9.25 -7.73 6.66
C GLY A 128 -10.38 -7.63 5.63
N SER A 129 -10.80 -8.77 5.09
CA SER A 129 -11.90 -8.81 4.12
C SER A 129 -13.25 -8.35 4.71
N MET A 130 -13.44 -8.39 6.02
CA MET A 130 -14.67 -7.94 6.70
C MET A 130 -14.55 -6.51 7.25
N LEU A 131 -13.53 -5.76 6.83
CA LEU A 131 -13.18 -4.42 7.35
C LEU A 131 -12.83 -4.41 8.84
N GLN A 132 -12.53 -5.58 9.42
CA GLN A 132 -12.00 -5.66 10.76
C GLN A 132 -10.58 -5.08 10.79
N TYR A 133 -10.24 -4.42 11.89
CA TYR A 133 -8.90 -3.89 12.09
C TYR A 133 -7.89 -5.04 12.14
N HIS A 134 -6.99 -5.06 11.16
CA HIS A 134 -6.06 -6.16 10.90
C HIS A 134 -4.75 -5.59 10.31
N PRO A 135 -3.93 -4.91 11.12
CA PRO A 135 -2.69 -4.30 10.66
C PRO A 135 -1.66 -5.36 10.25
N HIS A 136 -1.21 -5.25 9.01
CA HIS A 136 -0.23 -6.14 8.41
C HIS A 136 0.59 -5.39 7.36
N LEU A 137 1.79 -5.89 7.10
CA LEU A 137 2.73 -5.32 6.15
C LEU A 137 2.97 -6.30 5.01
N HIS A 138 2.87 -5.83 3.77
CA HIS A 138 3.27 -6.56 2.57
C HIS A 138 4.61 -6.05 2.09
N LEU A 139 5.55 -6.94 1.81
CA LEU A 139 6.85 -6.62 1.23
C LEU A 139 6.99 -7.33 -0.12
N ILE A 140 7.40 -6.59 -1.13
CA ILE A 140 7.80 -7.13 -2.44
C ILE A 140 9.32 -7.02 -2.51
N ILE A 141 9.97 -8.17 -2.51
CA ILE A 141 11.41 -8.31 -2.34
C ILE A 141 11.99 -8.98 -3.59
N PRO A 142 12.84 -8.30 -4.39
CA PRO A 142 13.65 -8.95 -5.41
C PRO A 142 14.57 -10.01 -4.76
N GLY A 143 14.75 -11.13 -5.44
CA GLY A 143 15.39 -12.34 -4.94
C GLY A 143 16.90 -12.26 -4.84
N GLY A 144 17.44 -11.25 -4.15
CA GLY A 144 18.86 -11.12 -3.89
C GLY A 144 19.25 -9.84 -3.16
N ALA A 145 20.56 -9.62 -3.06
CA ALA A 145 21.20 -8.45 -2.46
C ALA A 145 22.34 -7.95 -3.35
N LEU A 146 22.85 -6.77 -3.06
CA LEU A 146 24.14 -6.32 -3.61
C LEU A 146 25.29 -6.84 -2.74
N SER A 147 26.46 -7.07 -3.32
CA SER A 147 27.69 -7.27 -2.56
C SER A 147 28.02 -6.05 -1.72
N ASP A 148 28.87 -6.22 -0.71
CA ASP A 148 29.27 -5.13 0.19
C ASP A 148 29.92 -3.95 -0.57
N HIS A 149 30.57 -4.22 -1.71
CA HIS A 149 31.17 -3.23 -2.61
C HIS A 149 30.22 -2.69 -3.70
N ASN A 150 28.99 -3.21 -3.83
CA ASN A 150 28.00 -2.87 -4.88
C ASN A 150 28.44 -3.13 -6.33
N ASP A 151 29.33 -4.08 -6.52
CA ASP A 151 29.88 -4.48 -7.80
C ASP A 151 29.36 -5.84 -8.27
N GLN A 152 28.64 -6.57 -7.42
CA GLN A 152 28.07 -7.88 -7.74
C GLN A 152 26.65 -8.01 -7.19
N TRP A 153 25.86 -8.85 -7.87
CA TRP A 153 24.55 -9.26 -7.40
C TRP A 153 24.63 -10.64 -6.72
N LEU A 154 24.08 -10.76 -5.52
CA LEU A 154 24.04 -12.01 -4.77
C LEU A 154 22.62 -12.56 -4.84
N SER A 155 22.39 -13.53 -5.72
CA SER A 155 21.07 -14.16 -5.88
C SER A 155 20.73 -15.02 -4.67
N SER A 156 19.50 -14.88 -4.18
CA SER A 156 18.90 -15.83 -3.25
C SER A 156 18.44 -17.10 -3.98
N ARG A 157 18.13 -18.16 -3.24
CA ARG A 157 17.37 -19.30 -3.77
C ARG A 157 16.03 -18.84 -4.34
N GLN A 158 15.49 -19.55 -5.33
CA GLN A 158 14.20 -19.19 -5.96
C GLN A 158 12.97 -19.44 -5.08
N ASP A 159 13.07 -20.42 -4.18
CA ASP A 159 11.98 -20.88 -3.31
C ASP A 159 12.02 -20.24 -1.92
N LEU A 160 13.15 -19.64 -1.53
CA LEU A 160 13.38 -19.15 -0.18
C LEU A 160 14.26 -17.90 -0.16
N PHE A 161 13.70 -16.77 0.28
CA PHE A 161 14.49 -15.58 0.61
C PHE A 161 15.18 -15.71 1.96
N VAL A 162 14.39 -15.86 3.04
CA VAL A 162 14.85 -16.16 4.40
C VAL A 162 13.83 -17.06 5.09
N HIS A 163 14.27 -17.84 6.09
CA HIS A 163 13.32 -18.63 6.88
C HIS A 163 12.43 -17.73 7.76
N THR A 164 11.11 -17.98 7.73
CA THR A 164 10.11 -17.19 8.46
C THR A 164 10.18 -17.37 9.97
N LYS A 165 10.57 -18.55 10.48
CA LYS A 165 10.64 -18.83 11.91
C LYS A 165 11.76 -18.05 12.63
N PRO A 166 13.02 -18.04 12.14
CA PRO A 166 14.04 -17.12 12.66
C PRO A 166 13.65 -15.64 12.52
N LEU A 167 13.01 -15.28 11.40
CA LEU A 167 12.57 -13.91 11.16
C LEU A 167 11.52 -13.47 12.20
N GLU A 168 10.58 -14.35 12.52
CA GLU A 168 9.57 -14.15 13.56
C GLU A 168 10.21 -13.87 14.93
N ILE A 169 11.18 -14.69 15.33
CA ILE A 169 11.87 -14.56 16.63
C ILE A 169 12.59 -13.20 16.71
N ILE A 170 13.37 -12.86 15.69
CA ILE A 170 14.13 -11.60 15.65
C ILE A 170 13.18 -10.40 15.62
N PHE A 171 12.16 -10.45 14.77
CA PHE A 171 11.16 -9.38 14.66
C PHE A 171 10.43 -9.16 15.99
N LYS A 172 9.96 -10.24 16.63
CA LYS A 172 9.26 -10.19 17.93
C LYS A 172 10.13 -9.58 19.02
N ALA A 173 11.40 -10.01 19.11
CA ALA A 173 12.35 -9.47 20.09
C ALA A 173 12.61 -7.97 19.85
N LYS A 174 12.84 -7.56 18.60
CA LYS A 174 13.05 -6.15 18.23
C LYS A 174 11.81 -5.30 18.54
N PHE A 175 10.62 -5.79 18.21
CA PHE A 175 9.37 -5.09 18.47
C PHE A 175 9.12 -4.93 19.97
N LYS A 176 9.33 -5.99 20.76
CA LYS A 176 9.23 -5.94 22.24
C LYS A 176 10.16 -4.88 22.82
N ASN A 177 11.42 -4.86 22.40
CA ASN A 177 12.40 -3.87 22.86
C ASN A 177 12.00 -2.43 22.47
N ALA A 178 11.47 -2.24 21.26
CA ALA A 178 10.99 -0.94 20.82
C ALA A 178 9.75 -0.46 21.60
N MET A 179 8.84 -1.37 21.97
CA MET A 179 7.69 -1.04 22.83
C MET A 179 8.15 -0.73 24.27
N LYS A 180 9.14 -1.46 24.80
CA LYS A 180 9.77 -1.15 26.10
C LYS A 180 10.36 0.25 26.11
N LYS A 181 11.17 0.60 25.10
CA LYS A 181 11.75 1.94 24.95
C LYS A 181 10.71 3.04 24.78
N ALA A 182 9.51 2.70 24.32
CA ALA A 182 8.40 3.64 24.17
C ALA A 182 7.54 3.78 25.43
N GLY A 183 7.81 3.03 26.51
CA GLY A 183 6.96 3.00 27.70
C GLY A 183 5.58 2.35 27.45
N LEU A 184 5.47 1.50 26.43
CA LEU A 184 4.21 0.87 26.01
C LEU A 184 4.15 -0.62 26.32
N LEU A 185 5.18 -1.19 26.95
CA LEU A 185 5.25 -2.63 27.19
C LEU A 185 4.19 -3.09 28.20
N ASP A 186 3.90 -2.28 29.22
CA ASP A 186 2.96 -2.62 30.30
C ASP A 186 1.50 -2.60 29.83
N GLN A 187 1.23 -2.00 28.68
CA GLN A 187 -0.08 -2.01 28.03
C GLN A 187 -0.30 -3.24 27.13
N ILE A 188 0.69 -4.13 27.03
CA ILE A 188 0.64 -5.34 26.20
C ILE A 188 0.51 -6.56 27.10
N ASP A 189 -0.55 -7.33 26.89
CA ASP A 189 -0.73 -8.62 27.56
C ASP A 189 0.53 -9.52 27.36
N PRO A 190 1.21 -9.96 28.44
CA PRO A 190 2.38 -10.82 28.34
C PRO A 190 2.16 -12.10 27.53
N ALA A 191 0.94 -12.64 27.47
CA ALA A 191 0.58 -13.82 26.67
C ALA A 191 0.87 -13.61 25.18
N VAL A 192 0.81 -12.37 24.70
CA VAL A 192 1.10 -12.01 23.30
C VAL A 192 2.53 -12.41 22.88
N TRP A 193 3.47 -12.43 23.81
CA TRP A 193 4.86 -12.78 23.53
C TRP A 193 5.08 -14.29 23.44
N LYS A 194 4.21 -15.09 24.08
CA LYS A 194 4.27 -16.56 24.07
C LYS A 194 3.66 -17.16 22.81
N GLN A 195 2.72 -16.46 22.16
CA GLN A 195 2.07 -16.94 20.94
C GLN A 195 3.00 -16.87 19.71
N LYS A 196 2.68 -17.68 18.68
CA LYS A 196 3.31 -17.59 17.36
C LYS A 196 2.79 -16.38 16.59
N TRP A 197 3.70 -15.58 16.04
CA TRP A 197 3.36 -14.44 15.19
C TRP A 197 3.37 -14.88 13.73
N VAL A 198 2.43 -14.37 12.94
CA VAL A 198 2.23 -14.82 11.55
C VAL A 198 3.13 -14.02 10.62
N ILE A 199 4.14 -14.70 10.09
CA ILE A 199 4.97 -14.25 8.97
C ILE A 199 4.87 -15.30 7.87
N ASP A 200 4.46 -14.86 6.68
CA ASP A 200 4.34 -15.68 5.49
C ASP A 200 5.28 -15.15 4.40
N SER A 201 5.88 -16.03 3.62
CA SER A 201 6.80 -15.69 2.55
C SER A 201 6.55 -16.61 1.37
N GLN A 202 6.17 -16.03 0.23
CA GLN A 202 5.83 -16.76 -0.98
C GLN A 202 6.73 -16.33 -2.12
N SER A 203 7.25 -17.29 -2.89
CA SER A 203 7.87 -16.98 -4.19
C SER A 203 6.76 -16.58 -5.18
N VAL A 204 6.98 -15.49 -5.90
CA VAL A 204 5.96 -14.84 -6.75
C VAL A 204 6.47 -14.52 -8.15
N GLY A 205 7.40 -15.34 -8.66
CA GLY A 205 7.93 -15.22 -10.02
C GLY A 205 8.59 -13.85 -10.23
N GLN A 206 8.26 -13.14 -11.31
CA GLN A 206 8.88 -11.86 -11.68
C GLN A 206 8.28 -10.63 -10.98
N GLY A 207 7.40 -10.81 -9.99
CA GLY A 207 6.88 -9.72 -9.15
C GLY A 207 5.80 -8.83 -9.77
N GLN A 208 5.57 -8.86 -11.10
CA GLN A 208 4.55 -8.02 -11.77
C GLN A 208 3.15 -8.23 -11.18
N ASN A 209 2.75 -9.50 -11.00
CA ASN A 209 1.45 -9.83 -10.43
C ASN A 209 1.32 -9.38 -8.97
N SER A 210 2.40 -9.46 -8.19
CA SER A 210 2.45 -8.97 -6.82
C SER A 210 2.34 -7.44 -6.75
N LEU A 211 2.96 -6.71 -7.68
CA LEU A 211 2.80 -5.27 -7.81
C LEU A 211 1.37 -4.89 -8.21
N ARG A 212 0.78 -5.56 -9.21
CA ARG A 212 -0.62 -5.36 -9.62
C ARG A 212 -1.57 -5.65 -8.47
N TYR A 213 -1.33 -6.72 -7.73
CA TYR A 213 -2.05 -7.03 -6.50
C TYR A 213 -1.90 -5.88 -5.51
N LEU A 214 -0.68 -5.47 -5.19
CA LEU A 214 -0.39 -4.46 -4.17
C LEU A 214 -0.96 -3.08 -4.50
N ALA A 215 -0.87 -2.63 -5.76
CA ALA A 215 -1.41 -1.35 -6.22
C ALA A 215 -2.90 -1.17 -5.86
N ARG A 216 -3.68 -2.25 -5.96
CA ARG A 216 -5.11 -2.26 -5.61
C ARG A 216 -5.34 -1.97 -4.13
N TYR A 217 -4.43 -2.34 -3.23
CA TYR A 217 -4.59 -2.18 -1.77
C TYR A 217 -3.82 -0.97 -1.21
N VAL A 218 -2.84 -0.47 -1.94
CA VAL A 218 -2.05 0.69 -1.55
C VAL A 218 -2.89 1.97 -1.61
N PHE A 219 -3.73 2.10 -2.64
CA PHE A 219 -4.49 3.31 -2.92
C PHE A 219 -5.99 3.21 -2.64
N ARG A 220 -6.57 2.01 -2.69
CA ARG A 220 -7.95 1.81 -2.23
C ARG A 220 -7.96 1.58 -0.73
N VAL A 221 -8.95 2.17 -0.04
CA VAL A 221 -9.04 2.08 1.42
C VAL A 221 -10.18 1.17 1.81
N ALA A 222 -9.85 0.11 2.53
CA ALA A 222 -10.73 -0.84 3.20
C ALA A 222 -11.68 -1.64 2.29
N ILE A 223 -12.45 -0.96 1.44
CA ILE A 223 -13.49 -1.52 0.58
C ILE A 223 -13.53 -0.81 -0.78
N SER A 224 -13.91 -1.55 -1.82
CA SER A 224 -14.18 -1.00 -3.16
C SER A 224 -15.68 -0.91 -3.41
N ASN A 225 -16.14 0.04 -4.24
CA ASN A 225 -17.56 0.22 -4.56
C ASN A 225 -18.23 -1.09 -5.01
N ASN A 226 -17.60 -1.89 -5.88
CA ASN A 226 -18.15 -3.18 -6.36
C ASN A 226 -18.41 -4.22 -5.26
N ARG A 227 -17.82 -4.05 -4.07
CA ARG A 227 -18.06 -4.92 -2.91
C ARG A 227 -19.31 -4.52 -2.16
N ILE A 228 -19.71 -3.25 -2.19
CA ILE A 228 -20.99 -2.80 -1.64
C ILE A 228 -22.09 -3.30 -2.59
N LYS A 229 -23.06 -4.02 -2.05
CA LYS A 229 -24.13 -4.70 -2.81
C LYS A 229 -25.47 -4.01 -2.68
N SER A 230 -25.81 -3.52 -1.50
CA SER A 230 -26.97 -2.64 -1.32
C SER A 230 -26.81 -1.78 -0.05
N ILE A 231 -27.59 -0.70 0.00
CA ILE A 231 -27.73 0.20 1.13
C ILE A 231 -29.23 0.46 1.28
N GLU A 232 -29.87 -0.15 2.28
CA GLU A 232 -31.33 -0.11 2.51
C GLU A 232 -31.58 -0.06 4.01
N ASN A 233 -32.49 0.81 4.46
CA ASN A 233 -32.92 0.91 5.87
C ASN A 233 -31.74 0.97 6.86
N ASP A 234 -30.75 1.84 6.59
CA ASP A 234 -29.51 1.98 7.36
C ASP A 234 -28.65 0.70 7.48
N VAL A 235 -28.88 -0.29 6.62
CA VAL A 235 -28.08 -1.51 6.55
C VAL A 235 -27.28 -1.53 5.26
N ILE A 236 -25.96 -1.72 5.40
CA ILE A 236 -25.02 -1.85 4.28
C ILE A 236 -24.67 -3.33 4.11
N LYS A 237 -25.03 -3.88 2.95
CA LYS A 237 -24.65 -5.24 2.55
C LYS A 237 -23.41 -5.18 1.68
N PHE A 238 -22.37 -5.94 2.02
CA PHE A 238 -21.16 -6.02 1.19
C PHE A 238 -20.55 -7.42 1.15
N SER A 239 -19.88 -7.72 0.03
CA SER A 239 -19.22 -9.00 -0.17
C SER A 239 -17.84 -9.05 0.49
N TYR A 240 -17.52 -10.19 1.09
CA TYR A 240 -16.21 -10.49 1.66
C TYR A 240 -15.76 -11.90 1.25
N LYS A 241 -14.44 -12.10 1.16
CA LYS A 241 -13.87 -13.43 0.93
C LYS A 241 -13.65 -14.12 2.27
N ASP A 242 -14.33 -15.23 2.47
CA ASP A 242 -14.07 -16.19 3.54
C ASP A 242 -12.77 -16.92 3.19
N ARG A 243 -11.74 -16.74 4.03
CA ARG A 243 -10.40 -17.29 3.74
C ARG A 243 -10.30 -18.78 4.08
N GLU A 244 -11.09 -19.27 5.03
CA GLU A 244 -11.12 -20.68 5.40
C GLU A 244 -11.82 -21.49 4.32
N LYS A 245 -13.02 -21.05 3.91
CA LYS A 245 -13.82 -21.74 2.89
C LYS A 245 -13.47 -21.35 1.46
N LYS A 246 -12.55 -20.38 1.27
CA LYS A 246 -12.14 -19.79 -0.03
C LYS A 246 -13.31 -19.28 -0.90
N LYS A 247 -14.47 -18.97 -0.29
CA LYS A 247 -15.70 -18.54 -0.98
C LYS A 247 -16.04 -17.07 -0.71
N TRP A 248 -16.73 -16.44 -1.65
CA TRP A 248 -17.32 -15.12 -1.43
C TRP A 248 -18.64 -15.26 -0.69
N LYS A 249 -18.85 -14.39 0.30
CA LYS A 249 -20.06 -14.31 1.11
C LYS A 249 -20.50 -12.85 1.22
N ILE A 250 -21.75 -12.63 1.61
CA ILE A 250 -22.29 -11.30 1.89
C ILE A 250 -22.43 -11.17 3.41
N MET A 251 -22.08 -9.99 3.93
CA MET A 251 -22.44 -9.61 5.29
C MET A 251 -23.22 -8.30 5.28
N ALA A 252 -24.07 -8.14 6.29
CA ALA A 252 -24.84 -6.95 6.55
C ALA A 252 -24.29 -6.29 7.83
N LEU A 253 -24.13 -4.97 7.82
CA LEU A 253 -23.81 -4.16 8.99
C LEU A 253 -24.75 -2.97 9.03
N ASP A 254 -25.10 -2.53 10.24
CA ASP A 254 -25.61 -1.19 10.47
C ASP A 254 -24.64 -0.13 9.89
N ALA A 255 -25.19 0.97 9.37
CA ALA A 255 -24.44 2.03 8.71
C ALA A 255 -23.37 2.63 9.63
N MET A 256 -23.68 2.84 10.91
CA MET A 256 -22.73 3.40 11.88
C MET A 256 -21.62 2.41 12.22
N GLU A 257 -21.91 1.11 12.30
CA GLU A 257 -20.89 0.07 12.47
C GLU A 257 -19.99 -0.03 11.23
N PHE A 258 -20.55 0.06 10.02
CA PHE A 258 -19.77 0.11 8.78
C PHE A 258 -18.83 1.32 8.74
N ILE A 259 -19.36 2.51 9.07
CA ILE A 259 -18.57 3.75 9.15
C ILE A 259 -17.48 3.61 10.21
N ARG A 260 -17.80 3.08 11.40
CA ARG A 260 -16.82 2.83 12.47
C ARG A 260 -15.72 1.88 12.02
N ARG A 261 -16.03 0.80 11.29
CA ARG A 261 -15.02 -0.10 10.70
C ARG A 261 -14.15 0.61 9.67
N PHE A 262 -14.77 1.31 8.73
CA PHE A 262 -14.05 2.07 7.70
C PHE A 262 -13.05 3.07 8.31
N LEU A 263 -13.51 3.87 9.29
CA LEU A 263 -12.70 4.95 9.86
C LEU A 263 -11.48 4.46 10.65
N GLN A 264 -11.49 3.22 11.16
CA GLN A 264 -10.31 2.63 11.81
C GLN A 264 -9.10 2.48 10.87
N HIS A 265 -9.31 2.60 9.56
CA HIS A 265 -8.27 2.52 8.54
C HIS A 265 -7.76 3.89 8.08
N VAL A 266 -8.30 4.98 8.62
CA VAL A 266 -7.77 6.33 8.43
C VAL A 266 -6.41 6.40 9.12
N LEU A 267 -5.37 6.71 8.35
CA LEU A 267 -4.00 6.74 8.85
C LEU A 267 -3.68 8.09 9.48
N PRO A 268 -2.70 8.17 10.40
CA PRO A 268 -2.26 9.45 10.95
C PRO A 268 -1.79 10.40 9.83
N LYS A 269 -2.08 11.70 9.98
CA LYS A 269 -1.70 12.72 8.99
C LYS A 269 -0.21 12.65 8.66
N GLY A 270 0.15 12.62 7.37
CA GLY A 270 1.55 12.53 6.94
C GLY A 270 2.22 11.17 7.20
N PHE A 271 1.48 10.13 7.60
CA PHE A 271 2.06 8.79 7.72
C PHE A 271 2.31 8.15 6.35
N MET A 272 3.58 7.85 6.09
CA MET A 272 4.04 7.17 4.88
C MET A 272 3.70 5.67 4.94
N LYS A 273 2.66 5.29 4.18
CA LYS A 273 2.08 3.93 4.10
C LYS A 273 2.94 2.97 3.26
N ILE A 274 3.61 3.50 2.25
CA ILE A 274 4.46 2.76 1.31
C ILE A 274 5.88 3.24 1.57
N ARG A 275 6.84 2.34 1.69
CA ARG A 275 8.24 2.67 1.87
C ARG A 275 9.12 1.82 0.98
N HIS A 276 10.19 2.42 0.49
CA HIS A 276 11.21 1.76 -0.29
C HIS A 276 12.49 1.67 0.54
N TYR A 277 13.10 0.49 0.56
CA TYR A 277 14.27 0.18 1.37
C TYR A 277 15.45 -0.21 0.49
N GLY A 278 16.66 0.00 1.04
CA GLY A 278 17.93 -0.37 0.43
C GLY A 278 18.10 0.17 -0.99
N PHE A 279 18.46 -0.70 -1.93
CA PHE A 279 18.71 -0.31 -3.32
C PHE A 279 17.46 0.11 -4.10
N LEU A 280 16.25 -0.09 -3.56
CA LEU A 280 15.01 0.46 -4.13
C LEU A 280 14.64 1.83 -3.53
N ASN A 281 15.35 2.28 -2.49
CA ASN A 281 15.13 3.61 -1.92
C ASN A 281 15.48 4.68 -2.97
N PRO A 282 14.63 5.70 -3.19
CA PRO A 282 14.92 6.79 -4.12
C PRO A 282 16.24 7.53 -3.87
N ASN A 283 16.75 7.51 -2.64
CA ASN A 283 18.02 8.13 -2.26
C ASN A 283 19.22 7.18 -2.41
N CYS A 284 19.04 5.97 -2.97
CA CYS A 284 20.16 5.09 -3.27
C CYS A 284 21.01 5.68 -4.40
N ALA A 285 22.32 5.75 -4.20
CA ALA A 285 23.26 6.25 -5.21
C ALA A 285 23.36 5.34 -6.45
N LEU A 286 22.95 4.07 -6.34
CA LEU A 286 22.94 3.13 -7.46
C LEU A 286 21.65 3.26 -8.24
N SER A 287 21.78 3.48 -9.55
CA SER A 287 20.64 3.46 -10.45
C SER A 287 20.08 2.03 -10.58
N ILE A 288 18.77 1.94 -10.80
CA ILE A 288 18.11 0.67 -11.13
C ILE A 288 18.76 0.01 -12.33
N GLU A 289 19.19 0.80 -13.32
CA GLU A 289 19.87 0.30 -14.52
C GLU A 289 21.21 -0.36 -14.22
N LYS A 290 22.00 0.20 -13.30
CA LYS A 290 23.25 -0.44 -12.87
C LYS A 290 22.95 -1.78 -12.19
N ILE A 291 21.91 -1.85 -11.35
CA ILE A 291 21.52 -3.10 -10.67
C ILE A 291 21.06 -4.14 -11.70
N ARG A 292 20.31 -3.75 -12.73
CA ARG A 292 19.91 -4.64 -13.83
C ARG A 292 21.12 -5.24 -14.53
N LYS A 293 22.12 -4.43 -14.86
CA LYS A 293 23.37 -4.89 -15.47
C LYS A 293 24.09 -5.93 -14.60
N LEU A 294 24.16 -5.70 -13.29
CA LEU A 294 24.76 -6.65 -12.34
C LEU A 294 23.99 -7.98 -12.29
N ILE A 295 22.66 -7.95 -12.43
CA ILE A 295 21.83 -9.16 -12.46
C ILE A 295 22.01 -9.90 -13.79
N SER A 296 21.95 -9.19 -14.91
CA SER A 296 22.10 -9.78 -16.25
C SER A 296 23.48 -10.43 -16.46
N PHE A 297 24.54 -9.85 -15.91
CA PHE A 297 25.89 -10.42 -15.97
C PHE A 297 26.00 -11.79 -15.29
N ILE A 298 25.16 -12.07 -14.29
CA ILE A 298 25.21 -13.34 -13.54
C ILE A 298 24.34 -14.42 -14.18
N HIS A 299 23.26 -14.03 -14.86
CA HIS A 299 22.31 -14.99 -15.43
C HIS A 299 22.57 -15.28 -16.92
N ASP A 300 23.57 -14.67 -17.57
CA ASP A 300 23.77 -14.69 -19.03
C ASP A 300 22.49 -14.31 -19.81
N ILE A 301 21.58 -13.58 -19.15
CA ILE A 301 20.31 -13.15 -19.73
C ILE A 301 20.50 -11.74 -20.26
N ILE A 302 20.55 -11.62 -21.59
CA ILE A 302 20.18 -10.39 -22.30
C ILE A 302 18.69 -10.21 -22.04
N ALA A 303 18.35 -9.40 -21.04
CA ALA A 303 16.96 -9.06 -20.75
C ALA A 303 16.43 -8.19 -21.89
N LEU A 304 15.78 -8.81 -22.88
CA LEU A 304 14.90 -8.14 -23.82
C LEU A 304 13.69 -7.65 -23.03
N PHE A 305 13.77 -6.41 -22.56
CA PHE A 305 12.62 -5.74 -21.99
C PHE A 305 11.59 -5.53 -23.10
N THR A 306 10.42 -6.11 -22.92
CA THR A 306 9.24 -5.67 -23.67
C THR A 306 8.93 -4.26 -23.19
N GLU A 307 8.92 -3.31 -24.12
CA GLU A 307 8.38 -1.97 -23.86
C GLU A 307 6.98 -2.15 -23.27
N ILE A 308 6.78 -1.66 -22.04
CA ILE A 308 5.45 -1.54 -21.49
C ILE A 308 4.82 -0.37 -22.28
N PRO A 309 3.78 -0.60 -23.09
CA PRO A 309 3.17 0.48 -23.84
C PRO A 309 2.75 1.57 -22.85
N GLU A 310 3.18 2.81 -23.09
CA GLU A 310 2.65 3.92 -22.33
C GLU A 310 1.13 3.93 -22.52
N PRO A 311 0.34 3.82 -21.44
CA PRO A 311 -1.09 3.88 -21.58
C PRO A 311 -1.46 5.29 -22.07
N ALA A 312 -1.97 5.38 -23.29
CA ALA A 312 -2.52 6.62 -23.81
C ALA A 312 -3.60 7.11 -22.84
N ILE A 313 -3.39 8.26 -22.21
CA ILE A 313 -4.40 8.87 -21.33
C ILE A 313 -5.51 9.39 -22.25
N PRO A 314 -6.73 8.82 -22.21
CA PRO A 314 -7.79 9.29 -23.08
C PRO A 314 -8.12 10.75 -22.75
N GLY A 315 -8.07 11.62 -23.76
CA GLY A 315 -8.51 13.01 -23.62
C GLY A 315 -9.99 13.08 -23.23
N ILE A 316 -10.37 14.10 -22.46
CA ILE A 316 -11.77 14.29 -22.05
C ILE A 316 -12.61 14.66 -23.28
N LYS A 317 -13.73 13.95 -23.49
CA LYS A 317 -14.62 14.13 -24.63
C LYS A 317 -15.91 14.86 -24.22
N CYS A 318 -16.45 15.63 -25.14
CA CYS A 318 -17.73 16.29 -25.02
C CYS A 318 -18.86 15.24 -24.97
N SER A 319 -19.71 15.29 -23.94
CA SER A 319 -20.85 14.38 -23.80
C SER A 319 -21.95 14.61 -24.84
N HIS A 320 -21.92 15.73 -25.56
CA HIS A 320 -22.89 16.04 -26.61
C HIS A 320 -22.44 15.57 -28.00
N CYS A 321 -21.19 15.83 -28.40
CA CYS A 321 -20.73 15.55 -29.77
C CYS A 321 -19.42 14.72 -29.86
N GLY A 322 -18.90 14.20 -28.75
CA GLY A 322 -17.72 13.32 -28.74
C GLY A 322 -16.38 13.98 -29.08
N HIS A 323 -16.35 15.28 -29.39
CA HIS A 323 -15.14 16.02 -29.71
C HIS A 323 -14.31 16.36 -28.45
N ASN A 324 -13.06 16.77 -28.65
CA ASN A 324 -12.16 17.13 -27.55
C ASN A 324 -12.67 18.37 -26.80
N LEU A 325 -12.39 18.38 -25.50
CA LEU A 325 -12.63 19.51 -24.62
C LEU A 325 -11.35 20.34 -24.43
N LYS A 326 -11.47 21.66 -24.55
CA LYS A 326 -10.41 22.63 -24.26
C LYS A 326 -10.62 23.18 -22.85
N PHE A 327 -9.58 23.18 -22.03
CA PHE A 327 -9.63 23.80 -20.70
C PHE A 327 -9.79 25.31 -20.84
N ILE A 328 -10.71 25.89 -20.07
CA ILE A 328 -10.96 27.34 -20.03
C ILE A 328 -10.42 27.93 -18.75
N LEU A 329 -10.95 27.49 -17.60
CA LEU A 329 -10.57 28.03 -16.30
C LEU A 329 -10.83 27.05 -15.16
N PHE A 330 -10.25 27.37 -14.00
CA PHE A 330 -10.53 26.71 -12.74
C PHE A 330 -11.27 27.68 -11.81
N VAL A 331 -12.49 27.32 -11.44
CA VAL A 331 -13.26 28.02 -10.41
C VAL A 331 -12.78 27.54 -9.05
N LYS A 332 -12.15 28.44 -8.29
CA LYS A 332 -11.71 28.14 -6.93
C LYS A 332 -12.92 27.84 -6.04
N PRO A 333 -12.83 26.87 -5.12
CA PRO A 333 -13.88 26.68 -4.13
C PRO A 333 -13.94 27.88 -3.19
N GLU A 334 -15.11 28.12 -2.60
CA GLU A 334 -15.21 29.09 -1.50
C GLU A 334 -14.23 28.75 -0.37
N PRO A 335 -13.58 29.76 0.24
CA PRO A 335 -12.66 29.54 1.34
C PRO A 335 -13.38 28.79 2.47
N ARG A 336 -12.88 27.60 2.81
CA ARG A 336 -13.41 26.85 3.94
C ARG A 336 -13.07 27.61 5.22
N GLY A 337 -14.07 28.09 5.95
CA GLY A 337 -13.89 28.58 7.32
C GLY A 337 -13.12 27.54 8.15
N LYS A 338 -12.30 27.99 9.12
CA LYS A 338 -11.62 27.08 10.05
C LYS A 338 -12.66 26.14 10.66
N PRO A 339 -12.40 24.83 10.73
CA PRO A 339 -13.31 23.91 11.40
C PRO A 339 -13.53 24.42 12.83
N ARG A 340 -14.79 24.75 13.17
CA ARG A 340 -15.22 24.97 14.55
C ARG A 340 -14.98 23.70 15.38
#